data_AF-A0A7L4JRC5-F1
#
_entry.id   AF-A0A7L4JRC5-F1
#
_cell.length_a   1.000
_cell.length_b   1.000
_cell.length_c   1.000
_cell.angle_alpha   90.00
_cell.angle_beta   90.00
_cell.angle_gamma   90.00
#
_symmetry.space_group_name_H-M   'P 1'
#
loop_
_entity.id
_entity.type
_entity.pdbx_description
1 polymer ?
#
loop_
_entity_poly.entity_id
_entity_poly.type
_entity_poly.pdbx_seq_one_letter_code
_entity_poly.pdbx_strand_id
1 'polypeptide(L)'
;SQLGWKFYDADDYHSPANKKKMAEGTPLNDEDRMPWLYALHDILRREDSSTQDAILACSALKKVYRRVLVSGASAVESNQPEQPGENAALKILFVHLDGPMEIIAGRLEKRSGHFMPPKLLKSQFDTLEPPSAPENFIAVSLEKSLPEIVLEIEHAVFEG
;
A
#
# COMPACT_ATOMS: atom_id res chain seq x y z
N SER A 1 -9.15 0.94 -17.18
CA SER A 1 -7.80 0.42 -16.89
C SER A 1 -7.43 -0.56 -17.99
N GLN A 2 -6.14 -0.72 -18.33
CA GLN A 2 -5.70 -1.68 -19.37
C GLN A 2 -5.93 -3.14 -18.93
N LEU A 3 -5.89 -3.39 -17.61
CA LEU A 3 -6.05 -4.73 -17.02
C LEU A 3 -7.52 -5.13 -16.76
N GLY A 4 -8.49 -4.21 -16.86
CA GLY A 4 -9.88 -4.47 -16.48
C GLY A 4 -10.13 -4.67 -14.98
N TRP A 5 -9.08 -4.62 -14.15
CA TRP A 5 -9.15 -4.77 -12.70
C TRP A 5 -9.73 -3.54 -12.03
N LYS A 6 -10.39 -3.76 -10.89
CA LYS A 6 -10.88 -2.67 -10.04
C LYS A 6 -9.70 -1.95 -9.41
N PHE A 7 -9.81 -0.63 -9.34
CA PHE A 7 -8.82 0.22 -8.70
C PHE A 7 -9.42 0.82 -7.42
N TYR A 8 -8.65 0.73 -6.34
CA TYR A 8 -8.97 1.28 -5.04
C TYR A 8 -7.87 2.26 -4.62
N ASP A 9 -8.25 3.47 -4.26
CA ASP A 9 -7.36 4.40 -3.56
C ASP A 9 -7.50 4.17 -2.05
N ALA A 10 -6.44 3.76 -1.38
CA ALA A 10 -6.50 3.47 0.05
C ALA A 10 -6.84 4.70 0.88
N ASP A 11 -6.50 5.91 0.42
CA ASP A 11 -6.75 7.15 1.16
C ASP A 11 -8.26 7.45 1.29
N ASP A 12 -9.08 6.95 0.36
CA ASP A 12 -10.54 7.07 0.42
C ASP A 12 -11.13 6.40 1.66
N TYR A 13 -10.48 5.34 2.14
CA TYR A 13 -10.94 4.51 3.26
C TYR A 13 -10.43 4.98 4.63
N HIS A 14 -9.67 6.07 4.69
CA HIS A 14 -9.33 6.67 5.98
C HIS A 14 -10.56 7.26 6.68
N SER A 15 -10.59 7.13 8.01
CA SER A 15 -11.60 7.78 8.83
C SER A 15 -11.54 9.31 8.68
N PRO A 16 -12.65 10.04 8.92
CA PRO A 16 -12.63 11.50 8.94
C PRO A 16 -11.59 12.08 9.91
N ALA A 17 -11.35 11.42 11.04
CA ALA A 17 -10.34 11.80 12.02
C ALA A 17 -8.92 11.69 11.46
N ASN A 18 -8.60 10.59 10.76
CA ASN A 18 -7.30 10.39 10.13
C ASN A 18 -7.08 11.41 9.01
N LYS A 19 -8.08 11.62 8.14
CA LYS A 19 -8.02 12.63 7.08
C LYS A 19 -7.77 14.03 7.65
N LYS A 20 -8.45 14.39 8.75
CA LYS A 20 -8.21 15.65 9.46
C LYS A 20 -6.78 15.76 10.00
N LYS A 21 -6.29 14.72 10.69
CA LYS A 21 -4.93 14.68 11.26
C LYS A 21 -3.86 14.87 10.18
N MET A 22 -4.02 14.20 9.04
CA MET A 22 -3.12 14.36 7.88
C MET A 22 -3.25 15.75 7.24
N ALA A 23 -4.47 16.29 7.08
CA ALA A 23 -4.67 17.63 6.54
C ALA A 23 -4.01 18.72 7.40
N GLU A 24 -3.93 18.50 8.72
CA GLU A 24 -3.22 19.36 9.67
C GLU A 24 -1.70 19.12 9.68
N GLY A 25 -1.18 18.24 8.82
CA GLY A 25 0.26 17.92 8.73
C GLY A 25 0.78 17.05 9.88
N THR A 26 -0.12 16.39 10.62
CA THR A 26 0.22 15.48 11.70
C THR A 26 0.27 14.04 11.16
N PRO A 27 1.43 13.35 11.25
CA PRO A 27 1.53 11.96 10.83
C PRO A 27 0.59 11.06 11.63
N LEU A 28 0.00 10.07 10.96
CA LEU A 28 -0.72 8.99 11.64
C LEU A 28 0.28 8.11 12.40
N ASN A 29 -0.16 7.47 13.48
CA ASN A 29 0.57 6.41 14.20
C ASN A 29 0.02 5.03 13.82
N ASP A 30 0.43 3.98 14.53
CA ASP A 30 0.02 2.60 14.23
C ASP A 30 -1.45 2.37 14.60
N GLU A 31 -1.91 2.89 15.74
CA GLU A 31 -3.30 2.81 16.21
C GLU A 31 -4.28 3.46 15.24
N ASP A 32 -3.90 4.61 14.65
CA ASP A 32 -4.69 5.29 13.62
C ASP A 32 -4.82 4.41 12.35
N ARG A 33 -3.78 3.66 12.01
CA ARG A 33 -3.68 2.91 10.75
C ARG A 33 -4.27 1.50 10.83
N MET A 34 -4.25 0.83 11.98
CA MET A 34 -4.72 -0.56 12.08
C MET A 34 -6.17 -0.75 11.62
N PRO A 35 -7.17 0.05 12.08
CA PRO A 35 -8.55 -0.11 11.62
C PRO A 35 -8.69 0.12 10.10
N TRP A 36 -7.90 1.06 9.56
CA TRP A 36 -7.85 1.33 8.12
C TRP A 36 -7.28 0.14 7.34
N LEU A 37 -6.18 -0.45 7.81
CA LEU A 37 -5.58 -1.63 7.18
C LEU A 37 -6.50 -2.85 7.21
N TYR A 38 -7.25 -3.06 8.29
CA TYR A 38 -8.27 -4.12 8.36
C TYR A 38 -9.37 -3.91 7.32
N ALA A 39 -9.89 -2.69 7.18
CA ALA A 39 -10.88 -2.38 6.15
C ALA A 39 -10.35 -2.62 4.72
N LEU A 40 -9.08 -2.31 4.47
CA LEU A 40 -8.44 -2.60 3.18
C LEU A 40 -8.27 -4.10 2.93
N HIS A 41 -7.89 -4.87 3.94
CA HIS A 41 -7.84 -6.33 3.85
C HIS A 41 -9.21 -6.91 3.48
N ASP A 42 -10.28 -6.46 4.14
CA ASP A 42 -11.64 -6.93 3.86
C ASP A 42 -12.09 -6.61 2.43
N ILE A 43 -11.67 -5.45 1.88
CA ILE A 43 -11.89 -5.10 0.48
C ILE A 43 -11.18 -6.09 -0.44
N LEU A 44 -9.89 -6.33 -0.23
CA LEU A 44 -9.11 -7.25 -1.06
C LEU A 44 -9.66 -8.68 -0.97
N ARG A 45 -10.05 -9.12 0.23
CA ARG A 45 -10.68 -10.43 0.47
C ARG A 45 -12.00 -10.60 -0.27
N ARG A 46 -12.83 -9.55 -0.34
CA ARG A 46 -14.07 -9.57 -1.12
C ARG A 46 -13.81 -9.74 -2.61
N GLU A 47 -12.80 -9.07 -3.16
CA GLU A 47 -12.45 -9.20 -4.58
C GLU A 47 -11.87 -10.59 -4.89
N ASP A 48 -10.95 -11.09 -4.04
CA ASP A 48 -10.37 -12.43 -4.12
C ASP A 48 -11.45 -13.53 -4.10
N SER A 49 -12.40 -13.46 -3.16
CA SER A 49 -13.53 -14.40 -3.09
C SER A 49 -14.50 -14.30 -4.27
N SER A 50 -14.49 -13.18 -4.99
CA SER A 50 -15.25 -12.99 -6.23
C SER A 50 -14.45 -13.39 -7.48
N THR A 51 -13.26 -13.98 -7.32
CA THR A 51 -12.33 -14.33 -8.40
C THR A 51 -11.96 -13.13 -9.29
N GLN A 52 -11.93 -11.93 -8.70
CA GLN A 52 -11.54 -10.70 -9.37
C GLN A 52 -10.23 -10.16 -8.80
N ASP A 53 -9.27 -9.89 -9.67
CA ASP A 53 -8.08 -9.14 -9.29
C ASP A 53 -8.40 -7.66 -9.07
N ALA A 54 -7.62 -7.04 -8.18
CA ALA A 54 -7.76 -5.64 -7.81
C ALA A 54 -6.40 -4.97 -7.63
N ILE A 55 -6.36 -3.67 -7.95
CA ILE A 55 -5.22 -2.80 -7.68
C ILE A 55 -5.59 -1.92 -6.49
N LEU A 56 -4.74 -1.92 -5.47
CA LEU A 56 -4.86 -1.05 -4.32
C LEU A 56 -3.65 -0.11 -4.26
N ALA A 57 -3.88 1.19 -4.46
CA ALA A 57 -2.87 2.20 -4.20
C ALA A 57 -2.79 2.46 -2.69
N CYS A 58 -1.74 1.97 -2.02
CA CYS A 58 -1.59 2.07 -0.57
C CYS A 58 -0.12 2.34 -0.20
N SER A 59 0.10 3.19 0.80
CA SER A 59 1.46 3.48 1.29
C SER A 59 2.14 2.27 1.93
N ALA A 60 1.39 1.41 2.64
CA ALA A 60 1.83 0.12 3.19
C ALA A 60 3.28 0.10 3.75
N LEU A 61 3.64 1.16 4.48
CA LEU A 61 5.02 1.54 4.78
C LEU A 61 5.80 0.51 5.61
N LYS A 62 5.13 -0.10 6.59
CA LYS A 62 5.76 -1.06 7.51
C LYS A 62 5.49 -2.50 7.08
N LYS A 63 6.42 -3.40 7.41
CA LYS A 63 6.25 -4.84 7.22
C LYS A 63 5.00 -5.37 7.91
N VAL A 64 4.69 -4.87 9.12
CA VAL A 64 3.47 -5.25 9.83
C VAL A 64 2.21 -4.84 9.09
N TYR A 65 2.21 -3.68 8.39
CA TYR A 65 1.05 -3.24 7.60
C TYR A 65 0.83 -4.16 6.40
N ARG A 66 1.90 -4.54 5.71
CA ARG A 66 1.85 -5.50 4.60
C ARG A 66 1.36 -6.88 5.06
N ARG A 67 1.81 -7.34 6.22
CA ARG A 67 1.29 -8.59 6.84
C ARG A 67 -0.21 -8.50 7.15
N VAL A 68 -0.69 -7.37 7.66
CA VAL A 68 -2.13 -7.17 7.90
C VAL A 68 -2.92 -7.18 6.60
N LEU A 69 -2.41 -6.57 5.52
CA LEU A 69 -3.07 -6.65 4.22
C LEU A 69 -3.17 -8.09 3.70
N VAL A 70 -2.15 -8.92 3.95
CA VAL A 70 -2.11 -10.33 3.52
C VAL A 70 -3.02 -11.22 4.38
N SER A 71 -2.94 -11.14 5.71
CA SER A 71 -3.55 -12.12 6.62
C SER A 71 -4.69 -11.55 7.49
N GLY A 72 -4.97 -10.26 7.42
CA GLY A 72 -6.00 -9.61 8.24
C GLY A 72 -5.58 -9.41 9.70
N ALA A 73 -6.55 -9.29 10.60
CA ALA A 73 -6.31 -9.01 12.02
C ALA A 73 -5.48 -10.08 12.74
N SER A 74 -5.53 -11.34 12.28
CA SER A 74 -4.75 -12.46 12.83
C SER A 74 -3.24 -12.25 12.71
N ALA A 75 -2.78 -11.39 11.80
CA ALA A 75 -1.38 -11.03 11.60
C ALA A 75 -0.73 -10.38 12.84
N VAL A 76 -1.53 -9.74 13.67
CA VAL A 76 -1.07 -9.01 14.87
C VAL A 76 -1.20 -9.86 16.14
N GLU A 77 -2.10 -10.85 16.13
CA GLU A 77 -2.43 -11.68 17.29
C GLU A 77 -1.50 -12.88 17.48
N SER A 78 -0.69 -13.24 16.48
CA SER A 78 -0.01 -14.54 16.43
C SER A 78 1.51 -14.47 16.66
N ASN A 79 1.93 -14.90 17.86
CA ASN A 79 3.26 -15.50 18.11
C ASN A 79 3.23 -17.05 17.93
N GLN A 80 2.13 -17.60 17.41
CA GLN A 80 1.94 -19.02 17.20
C GLN A 80 1.98 -19.36 15.70
N PRO A 81 2.45 -20.56 15.32
CA PRO A 81 2.41 -21.03 13.94
C PRO A 81 0.97 -21.05 13.43
N GLU A 82 0.74 -20.42 12.27
CA GLU A 82 -0.56 -20.40 11.62
C GLU A 82 -1.05 -21.83 11.38
N GLN A 83 -2.18 -22.20 12.00
CA GLN A 83 -2.92 -23.39 11.60
C GLN A 83 -3.73 -23.03 10.36
N PRO A 84 -3.82 -23.90 9.34
CA PRO A 84 -4.64 -23.64 8.16
C PRO A 84 -6.12 -23.61 8.58
N GLY A 85 -6.63 -22.42 8.87
CA GLY A 85 -8.02 -22.12 9.17
C GLY A 85 -8.70 -21.34 8.04
N GLU A 86 -9.99 -21.03 8.23
CA GLU A 86 -10.90 -20.44 7.23
C GLU A 86 -10.43 -19.10 6.62
N ASN A 87 -9.40 -18.46 7.19
CA ASN A 87 -8.80 -17.23 6.66
C ASN A 87 -7.42 -17.47 6.03
N ALA A 88 -7.39 -18.08 4.84
CA ALA A 88 -6.16 -18.23 4.06
C ALA A 88 -5.56 -16.85 3.71
N ALA A 89 -4.23 -16.74 3.77
CA ALA A 89 -3.49 -15.54 3.37
C ALA A 89 -3.78 -15.15 1.91
N LEU A 90 -3.98 -13.85 1.67
CA LEU A 90 -4.16 -13.31 0.33
C LEU A 90 -2.85 -13.35 -0.47
N LYS A 91 -2.96 -13.68 -1.76
CA LYS A 91 -1.84 -13.57 -2.70
C LYS A 91 -1.74 -12.12 -3.18
N ILE A 92 -0.86 -11.35 -2.56
CA ILE A 92 -0.64 -9.94 -2.90
C ILE A 92 0.77 -9.79 -3.49
N LEU A 93 0.88 -9.11 -4.63
CA LEU A 93 2.14 -8.59 -5.15
C LEU A 93 2.29 -7.13 -4.71
N PHE A 94 3.31 -6.83 -3.91
CA PHE A 94 3.62 -5.45 -3.53
C PHE A 94 4.49 -4.78 -4.59
N VAL A 95 3.98 -3.73 -5.21
CA VAL A 95 4.76 -2.88 -6.12
C VAL A 95 5.34 -1.71 -5.34
N HIS A 96 6.61 -1.78 -4.98
CA HIS A 96 7.32 -0.71 -4.29
C HIS A 96 7.88 0.29 -5.30
N LEU A 97 7.22 1.45 -5.40
CA LEU A 97 7.69 2.57 -6.21
C LEU A 97 8.80 3.31 -5.45
N ASP A 98 10.05 2.92 -5.70
CA ASP A 98 11.23 3.41 -4.98
C ASP A 98 11.87 4.61 -5.68
N GLY A 99 12.34 5.58 -4.91
CA GLY A 99 13.09 6.69 -5.45
C GLY A 99 13.47 7.76 -4.43
N PRO A 100 14.39 8.66 -4.80
CA PRO A 100 14.85 9.72 -3.91
C PRO A 100 13.70 10.67 -3.55
N MET A 101 13.73 11.17 -2.31
CA MET A 101 12.70 12.06 -1.75
C MET A 101 12.49 13.30 -2.63
N GLU A 102 13.56 13.80 -3.26
CA GLU A 102 13.57 14.98 -4.11
C GLU A 102 12.70 14.78 -5.37
N ILE A 103 12.72 13.58 -5.97
CA ILE A 103 11.88 13.26 -7.13
C ILE A 103 10.41 13.22 -6.71
N ILE A 104 10.11 12.62 -5.56
CA ILE A 104 8.74 12.53 -5.04
C ILE A 104 8.21 13.92 -4.67
N ALA A 105 9.02 14.71 -3.96
CA ALA A 105 8.69 16.09 -3.60
C ALA A 105 8.41 16.94 -4.85
N GLY A 106 9.30 16.90 -5.85
CA GLY A 106 9.11 17.65 -7.09
C GLY A 106 7.89 17.21 -7.92
N ARG A 107 7.45 15.94 -7.79
CA ARG A 107 6.19 15.46 -8.40
C ARG A 107 4.97 15.94 -7.63
N LEU A 108 5.03 15.97 -6.30
CA LEU A 108 3.94 16.44 -5.43
C LEU A 108 3.70 17.94 -5.60
N GLU A 109 4.76 18.75 -5.70
CA GLU A 109 4.66 20.20 -5.91
C GLU A 109 3.94 20.57 -7.21
N LYS A 110 4.08 19.74 -8.25
CA LYS A 110 3.44 19.94 -9.56
C LYS A 110 1.97 19.50 -9.59
N ARG A 111 1.48 18.78 -8.58
CA ARG A 111 0.08 18.35 -8.50
C ARG A 111 -0.79 19.49 -7.99
N SER A 112 -1.79 19.88 -8.78
CA SER A 112 -2.85 20.78 -8.35
C SER A 112 -3.93 20.02 -7.56
N GLY A 113 -4.34 20.54 -6.41
CA GLY A 113 -5.51 20.07 -5.64
C GLY A 113 -5.24 19.07 -4.51
N HIS A 114 -4.04 18.49 -4.39
CA HIS A 114 -3.68 17.56 -3.31
C HIS A 114 -2.30 17.93 -2.74
N PHE A 115 -2.27 18.99 -1.92
CA PHE A 115 -1.03 19.41 -1.26
C PHE A 115 -0.74 18.48 -0.08
N MET A 116 0.26 17.61 -0.21
CA MET A 116 0.82 16.89 0.93
C MET A 116 1.92 17.75 1.56
N PRO A 117 1.79 18.19 2.84
CA PRO A 117 2.82 18.97 3.50
C PRO A 117 4.19 18.25 3.44
N PRO A 118 5.31 18.94 3.18
CA PRO A 118 6.65 18.33 3.11
C PRO A 118 7.03 17.53 4.37
N LYS A 119 6.52 17.97 5.54
CA LYS A 119 6.70 17.25 6.81
C LYS A 119 6.08 15.84 6.79
N LEU A 120 4.95 15.66 6.11
CA LEU A 120 4.35 14.33 5.95
C LEU A 120 5.19 13.46 5.02
N LEU A 121 5.69 14.00 3.91
CA LEU A 121 6.60 13.25 3.03
C LEU A 121 7.81 12.74 3.81
N LYS A 122 8.45 13.60 4.60
CA LYS A 122 9.56 13.20 5.46
C LYS A 122 9.15 12.08 6.43
N SER A 123 8.02 12.23 7.10
CA SER A 123 7.53 11.20 8.03
C SER A 123 7.25 9.85 7.36
N GLN A 124 6.85 9.85 6.08
CA GLN A 124 6.62 8.63 5.31
C GLN A 124 7.93 7.90 5.07
N PHE A 125 8.99 8.62 4.63
CA PHE A 125 10.33 8.05 4.50
C PHE A 125 10.89 7.57 5.84
N ASP A 126 10.72 8.34 6.92
CA ASP A 126 11.16 7.94 8.26
C ASP A 126 10.42 6.68 8.77
N THR A 127 9.21 6.40 8.26
CA THR A 127 8.38 5.24 8.63
C THR A 127 8.59 4.04 7.70
N LEU A 128 9.16 4.25 6.51
CA LEU A 128 9.27 3.25 5.47
C LEU A 128 10.21 2.11 5.92
N GLU A 129 9.66 0.90 5.93
CA GLU A 129 10.41 -0.36 6.01
C GLU A 129 10.29 -1.01 4.62
N PRO A 130 11.28 -0.82 3.73
CA PRO A 130 11.22 -1.34 2.36
C PRO A 130 10.88 -2.83 2.34
N PRO A 131 10.03 -3.30 1.41
CA PRO A 131 9.75 -4.72 1.30
C PRO A 131 11.01 -5.51 0.96
N SER A 132 11.09 -6.72 1.51
CA SER A 132 12.27 -7.58 1.40
C SER A 132 11.85 -9.04 1.39
N ALA A 133 12.68 -9.92 0.83
CA ALA A 133 12.39 -11.36 0.84
C ALA A 133 12.18 -11.84 2.30
N PRO A 134 11.19 -12.71 2.58
CA PRO A 134 10.39 -13.49 1.63
C PRO A 134 9.06 -12.84 1.20
N GLU A 135 8.87 -11.52 1.39
CA GLU A 135 7.67 -10.83 0.89
C GLU A 135 7.58 -10.95 -0.65
N ASN A 136 6.36 -11.07 -1.19
CA ASN A 136 6.16 -11.06 -2.64
C ASN A 136 6.11 -9.62 -3.14
N PHE A 137 7.23 -9.11 -3.67
CA PHE A 137 7.33 -7.72 -4.10
C PHE A 137 8.22 -7.55 -5.34
N ILE A 138 7.99 -6.45 -6.04
CA ILE A 138 8.92 -5.85 -6.99
C ILE A 138 9.27 -4.43 -6.55
N ALA A 139 10.51 -4.01 -6.80
CA ALA A 139 10.92 -2.61 -6.62
C ALA A 139 11.06 -1.97 -8.00
N VAL A 140 10.32 -0.89 -8.24
CA VAL A 140 10.29 -0.17 -9.52
C VAL A 140 10.79 1.24 -9.28
N SER A 141 11.89 1.61 -9.95
CA SER A 141 12.50 2.94 -9.77
C SER A 141 11.63 4.04 -10.37
N LEU A 142 11.39 5.08 -9.57
CA LEU A 142 10.71 6.30 -9.96
C LEU A 142 11.55 7.19 -10.88
N GLU A 143 12.84 6.91 -11.08
CA GLU A 143 13.68 7.65 -12.02
C GLU A 143 13.35 7.33 -13.49
N LYS A 144 12.68 6.20 -13.72
CA LYS A 144 12.17 5.79 -15.04
C LYS A 144 11.02 6.70 -15.49
N SER A 145 10.77 6.72 -16.80
CA SER A 145 9.59 7.39 -17.36
C SER A 145 8.31 6.63 -16.97
N LEU A 146 7.17 7.33 -16.95
CA LEU A 146 5.89 6.70 -16.62
C LEU A 146 5.56 5.47 -17.51
N PRO A 147 5.77 5.50 -18.84
CA PRO A 147 5.55 4.32 -19.68
C PRO A 147 6.43 3.12 -19.29
N GLU A 148 7.69 3.35 -18.92
CA GLU A 148 8.61 2.28 -18.50
C GLU A 148 8.19 1.67 -17.16
N ILE A 149 7.78 2.51 -16.19
CA ILE A 149 7.25 2.06 -14.90
C ILE A 149 6.02 1.18 -15.11
N VAL A 150 5.08 1.60 -15.97
CA VAL A 150 3.86 0.83 -16.24
C VAL A 150 4.19 -0.50 -16.91
N LEU A 151 5.07 -0.50 -17.92
CA LEU A 151 5.46 -1.72 -18.62
C LEU A 151 6.11 -2.76 -17.69
N GLU A 152 6.99 -2.32 -16.80
CA GLU A 152 7.64 -3.21 -15.82
C GLU A 152 6.65 -3.82 -14.83
N ILE A 153 5.68 -3.03 -14.36
CA ILE A 153 4.62 -3.53 -13.49
C ILE A 153 3.74 -4.54 -14.24
N GLU A 154 3.35 -4.24 -15.49
CA GLU A 154 2.55 -5.15 -16.31
C GLU A 154 3.28 -6.48 -16.54
N HIS A 155 4.57 -6.45 -16.89
CA HIS A 155 5.38 -7.67 -17.03
C HIS A 155 5.39 -8.51 -15.76
N ALA A 156 5.66 -7.89 -14.60
CA ALA A 156 5.70 -8.60 -13.32
C ALA A 156 4.35 -9.20 -12.93
N VAL A 157 3.25 -8.56 -13.31
CA VAL A 157 1.88 -9.04 -13.08
C VAL A 157 1.54 -10.24 -13.95
N PHE A 158 2.02 -10.31 -15.20
CA PHE A 158 1.70 -11.39 -16.14
C PHE A 158 2.70 -12.55 -16.14
N GLU A 159 3.93 -12.34 -15.66
CA GLU A 159 4.98 -13.37 -15.61
C GLU A 159 5.07 -14.12 -14.25
N GLY A 160 4.42 -13.59 -13.20
CA GLY A 160 4.38 -14.18 -11.85
C GLY A 160 3.18 -15.08 -11.60
#